data_AF-A0A178XRT3-F1
#
_entry.id   AF-A0A178XRT3-F1
#
_cell.length_a   1.000
_cell.length_b   1.000
_cell.length_c   1.000
_cell.angle_alpha   90.00
_cell.angle_beta   90.00
_cell.angle_gamma   90.00
#
_symmetry.space_group_name_H-M   'P 1'
#
loop_
_entity.id
_entity.type
_entity.pdbx_description
1 polymer ?
#
loop_
_entity_poly.entity_id
_entity_poly.type
_entity_poly.pdbx_seq_one_letter_code
_entity_poly.pdbx_strand_id
1 'polypeptide(L)'
;MPQKEKADKLQKLTLMLGQTVAAMRVNEMLMCRLLQWIASQTDDPQRFIAEIVEDIRDELRSAAEADGSTVTAEATKEALEYLDNLSAEMLATRRRKRDHGGAKGLSPLDGYHFPSFTSAREGRPKATPQHHDR
;
A
#
# COMPACT_ATOMS: atom_id res chain seq x y z
N MET A 1 28.02 5.71 -27.73
CA MET A 1 28.03 5.49 -26.26
C MET A 1 26.92 6.18 -25.45
N PRO A 2 26.23 7.27 -25.86
CA PRO A 2 25.31 8.00 -24.96
C PRO A 2 23.93 7.33 -24.72
N GLN A 3 23.51 6.39 -25.57
CA GLN A 3 22.21 5.69 -25.41
C GLN A 3 22.24 4.62 -24.31
N LYS A 4 23.38 3.94 -24.13
CA LYS A 4 23.53 2.87 -23.12
C LYS A 4 23.49 3.46 -21.70
N GLU A 5 24.16 4.60 -21.47
CA GLU A 5 24.10 5.31 -20.20
C GLU A 5 22.70 5.87 -19.87
N LYS A 6 21.93 6.28 -20.89
CA LYS A 6 20.53 6.70 -20.69
C LYS A 6 19.64 5.51 -20.30
N ALA A 7 19.84 4.35 -20.92
CA ALA A 7 19.10 3.14 -20.58
C ALA A 7 19.41 2.65 -19.16
N ASP A 8 20.68 2.64 -18.75
CA ASP A 8 21.10 2.24 -17.41
C ASP A 8 20.56 3.20 -16.33
N LYS A 9 20.57 4.51 -16.60
CA LYS A 9 19.96 5.52 -15.71
C LYS A 9 18.45 5.33 -15.57
N LEU A 10 17.75 5.09 -16.68
CA LEU A 10 16.31 4.84 -16.65
C LEU A 10 15.99 3.57 -15.86
N GLN A 11 16.75 2.49 -16.06
CA GLN A 11 16.57 1.24 -15.32
C GLN A 11 16.78 1.45 -13.81
N LYS A 12 17.79 2.23 -13.42
CA LYS A 12 18.03 2.56 -12.01
C LYS A 12 16.91 3.39 -11.40
N LEU A 13 16.39 4.39 -12.12
CA LEU A 13 15.24 5.19 -11.68
C LEU A 13 13.99 4.34 -11.52
N THR A 14 13.72 3.43 -12.45
CA THR A 14 12.59 2.48 -12.36
C THR A 14 12.72 1.58 -11.14
N LEU A 15 13.94 1.07 -10.86
CA LEU A 15 14.18 0.26 -9.67
C LEU A 15 13.94 1.04 -8.37
N MET A 16 14.46 2.27 -8.29
CA MET A 16 14.26 3.14 -7.13
C MET A 16 12.79 3.46 -6.91
N LEU A 17 12.06 3.79 -7.98
CA LEU A 17 10.61 4.03 -7.91
C LEU A 17 9.87 2.79 -7.40
N GLY A 18 10.20 1.61 -7.91
CA GLY A 18 9.62 0.34 -7.46
C GLY A 18 9.88 0.07 -5.97
N GLN A 19 11.09 0.35 -5.49
CA GLN A 19 11.44 0.22 -4.08
C GLN A 19 10.69 1.23 -3.20
N THR A 20 10.57 2.48 -3.64
CA THR A 20 9.81 3.51 -2.92
C THR A 20 8.32 3.13 -2.82
N VAL A 21 7.71 2.68 -3.92
CA VAL A 21 6.31 2.22 -3.92
C VAL A 21 6.12 1.04 -2.98
N ALA A 22 7.04 0.07 -2.99
CA ALA A 22 6.98 -1.07 -2.07
C ALA A 22 7.08 -0.64 -0.60
N ALA A 23 8.00 0.27 -0.28
CA ALA A 23 8.13 0.81 1.07
C ALA A 23 6.88 1.56 1.53
N MET A 24 6.31 2.41 0.67
CA MET A 24 5.06 3.12 0.96
C MET A 24 3.91 2.15 1.23
N ARG A 25 3.79 1.07 0.44
CA ARG A 25 2.72 0.08 0.63
C ARG A 25 2.87 -0.70 1.93
N VAL A 26 4.09 -1.06 2.31
CA VAL A 26 4.37 -1.71 3.60
C VAL A 26 4.01 -0.78 4.76
N ASN A 27 4.41 0.50 4.67
CA ASN A 27 4.10 1.51 5.69
C ASN A 27 2.59 1.68 5.86
N GLU A 28 1.85 1.83 4.76
CA GLU A 28 0.39 1.91 4.79
C GLU A 28 -0.23 0.69 5.49
N MET A 29 0.17 -0.53 5.10
CA MET A 29 -0.35 -1.74 5.72
C MET A 29 -0.09 -1.79 7.23
N LEU A 30 1.11 -1.40 7.68
CA LEU A 30 1.46 -1.34 9.10
C LEU A 30 0.63 -0.29 9.84
N MET A 31 0.52 0.91 9.28
CA MET A 31 -0.23 2.02 9.89
C MET A 31 -1.73 1.68 9.99
N CYS A 32 -2.34 1.14 8.93
CA CYS A 32 -3.73 0.72 8.97
C CYS A 32 -3.98 -0.37 10.03
N ARG A 33 -3.08 -1.35 10.16
CA ARG A 33 -3.19 -2.38 11.20
C ARG A 33 -3.04 -1.80 12.60
N LEU A 34 -2.09 -0.89 12.78
CA LEU A 34 -1.87 -0.21 14.06
C LEU A 34 -3.08 0.62 14.46
N LEU A 35 -3.62 1.43 13.54
CA LEU A 35 -4.83 2.22 13.77
C LEU A 35 -6.04 1.35 14.09
N GLN A 36 -6.25 0.26 13.35
CA GLN A 36 -7.33 -0.68 13.64
C GLN A 36 -7.16 -1.36 15.02
N TRP A 37 -5.91 -1.68 15.39
CA TRP A 37 -5.62 -2.26 16.70
C TRP A 37 -5.86 -1.24 17.83
N ILE A 38 -5.37 -0.01 17.72
CA ILE A 38 -5.62 1.05 18.71
C ILE A 38 -7.11 1.32 18.81
N ALA A 39 -7.80 1.51 17.68
CA ALA A 39 -9.25 1.71 17.66
C ALA A 39 -9.99 0.54 18.33
N SER A 40 -9.49 -0.69 18.28
CA SER A 40 -10.12 -1.83 18.99
C SER A 40 -10.06 -1.73 20.52
N GLN A 41 -9.21 -0.86 21.06
CA GLN A 41 -9.05 -0.60 22.49
C GLN A 41 -9.87 0.60 22.98
N THR A 42 -10.55 1.31 22.08
CA THR A 42 -11.38 2.50 22.40
C THR A 42 -12.87 2.15 22.47
N ASP A 43 -13.64 2.93 23.22
CA ASP A 43 -15.10 2.75 23.35
C ASP A 43 -15.86 3.03 22.04
N ASP A 44 -15.41 4.03 21.27
CA ASP A 44 -15.94 4.35 19.93
C ASP A 44 -14.83 4.33 18.87
N PRO A 45 -14.59 3.17 18.26
CA PRO A 45 -13.50 3.00 17.31
C PRO A 45 -13.74 3.68 15.96
N GLN A 46 -15.01 3.92 15.59
CA GLN A 46 -15.33 4.59 14.33
C GLN A 46 -15.04 6.08 14.46
N ARG A 47 -15.46 6.66 15.58
CA ARG A 47 -15.13 8.04 15.93
C ARG A 47 -13.62 8.24 16.06
N PHE A 48 -12.91 7.33 16.71
CA PHE A 48 -11.45 7.39 16.81
C PHE A 48 -10.77 7.45 15.43
N ILE A 49 -11.15 6.56 14.51
CA ILE A 49 -10.58 6.56 13.16
C ILE A 49 -10.93 7.87 12.41
N ALA A 50 -12.16 8.36 12.55
CA ALA A 50 -12.58 9.59 11.91
C ALA A 50 -11.79 10.80 12.40
N GLU A 51 -11.58 10.93 13.73
CA GLU A 51 -10.81 12.02 14.32
C GLU A 51 -9.35 12.02 13.81
N ILE A 52 -8.68 10.87 13.81
CA ILE A 52 -7.31 10.77 13.27
C ILE A 52 -7.24 11.11 11.78
N VAL A 53 -8.24 10.71 11.00
CA VAL A 53 -8.29 11.01 9.56
C VAL A 53 -8.47 12.52 9.33
N GLU A 54 -9.28 13.21 10.13
CA GLU A 54 -9.41 14.66 10.07
C GLU A 54 -8.09 15.36 10.46
N ASP A 55 -7.41 14.90 11.51
CA ASP A 55 -6.12 15.47 11.92
C ASP A 55 -5.09 15.37 10.79
N ILE A 56 -4.96 14.20 10.15
CA ILE A 56 -4.04 14.00 9.01
C ILE A 56 -4.42 14.89 7.83
N ARG A 57 -5.72 15.05 7.56
CA ARG A 57 -6.21 15.91 6.49
C ARG A 57 -5.83 17.36 6.71
N ASP A 58 -5.95 17.85 7.94
CA ASP A 58 -5.59 19.22 8.29
C ASP A 58 -4.06 19.43 8.23
N GLU A 59 -3.27 18.44 8.66
CA GLU A 59 -1.81 18.45 8.48
C GLU A 59 -1.42 18.52 6.99
N LEU A 60 -2.06 17.73 6.12
CA LEU A 60 -1.79 17.72 4.68
C LEU A 60 -2.14 19.06 4.01
N ARG A 61 -3.26 19.68 4.40
CA ARG A 61 -3.64 21.01 3.90
C ARG A 61 -2.66 22.07 4.36
N SER A 62 -2.31 22.07 5.65
CA SER A 62 -1.36 23.02 6.23
C SER A 62 0.02 22.92 5.55
N ALA A 63 0.50 21.70 5.30
CA ALA A 63 1.75 21.47 4.58
C ALA A 63 1.71 22.01 3.14
N ALA A 64 0.58 21.87 2.45
CA ALA A 64 0.40 22.37 1.08
C ALA A 64 0.39 23.91 1.03
N GLU A 65 -0.32 24.54 1.96
CA GLU A 65 -0.40 26.00 2.08
C GLU A 65 0.97 26.61 2.42
N ALA A 66 1.74 25.94 3.28
CA ALA A 66 3.08 26.39 3.67
C ALA A 66 4.09 26.34 2.51
N ASP A 67 3.98 25.35 1.62
CA ASP A 67 4.87 25.21 0.46
C ASP A 67 4.48 26.15 -0.69
N GLY A 68 3.17 26.42 -0.88
CA GLY A 68 2.66 27.40 -1.84
C GLY A 68 2.88 27.05 -3.33
N SER A 69 3.43 25.86 -3.63
CA SER A 69 3.66 25.37 -4.99
C SER A 69 2.42 24.71 -5.58
N THR A 70 2.19 24.91 -6.88
CA THR A 70 1.12 24.22 -7.62
C THR A 70 1.31 22.71 -7.64
N VAL A 71 2.55 22.23 -7.69
CA VAL A 71 2.87 20.79 -7.68
C VAL A 71 2.48 20.17 -6.34
N THR A 72 2.74 20.87 -5.24
CA THR A 72 2.40 20.40 -3.90
C THR A 72 0.89 20.45 -3.67
N ALA A 73 0.19 21.44 -4.21
CA ALA A 73 -1.27 21.50 -4.16
C ALA A 73 -1.94 20.32 -4.89
N GLU A 74 -1.43 19.93 -6.06
CA GLU A 74 -1.91 18.75 -6.80
C GLU A 74 -1.61 17.45 -6.04
N ALA A 75 -0.39 17.28 -5.55
CA ALA A 75 -0.01 16.11 -4.75
C ALA A 75 -0.85 15.98 -3.46
N THR A 76 -1.13 17.10 -2.78
CA THR A 76 -2.01 17.11 -1.60
C THR A 76 -3.44 16.72 -1.97
N LYS A 77 -3.97 17.19 -3.10
CA LYS A 77 -5.30 16.78 -3.54
C LYS A 77 -5.38 15.26 -3.74
N GLU A 78 -4.40 14.67 -4.43
CA GLU A 78 -4.34 13.21 -4.62
C GLU A 78 -4.20 12.46 -3.28
N ALA A 79 -3.39 12.98 -2.37
CA ALA A 79 -3.22 12.40 -1.03
C ALA A 79 -4.51 12.43 -0.20
N LEU A 80 -5.29 13.51 -0.30
CA LEU A 80 -6.58 13.64 0.39
C LEU A 80 -7.63 12.67 -0.19
N GLU A 81 -7.73 12.56 -1.52
CA GLU A 81 -8.60 11.57 -2.16
C GLU A 81 -8.21 10.14 -1.77
N TYR A 82 -6.91 9.86 -1.67
CA TYR A 82 -6.41 8.58 -1.20
C TYR A 82 -6.79 8.30 0.26
N LEU A 83 -6.61 9.28 1.14
CA LEU A 83 -6.94 9.18 2.56
C LEU A 83 -8.43 8.90 2.77
N ASP A 84 -9.30 9.55 2.00
CA ASP A 84 -10.74 9.34 2.06
C ASP A 84 -11.11 7.89 1.70
N ASN A 85 -10.54 7.36 0.60
CA ASN A 85 -10.74 5.97 0.20
C ASN A 85 -10.23 4.99 1.26
N LEU A 86 -9.02 5.23 1.80
CA LEU A 86 -8.42 4.38 2.82
C LEU A 86 -9.25 4.35 4.10
N SER A 87 -9.77 5.51 4.53
CA SER A 87 -10.64 5.60 5.70
C SER A 87 -11.95 4.81 5.50
N ALA A 88 -12.56 4.90 4.31
CA ALA A 88 -13.76 4.16 3.98
C ALA A 88 -13.53 2.64 4.00
N GLU A 89 -12.41 2.16 3.47
CA GLU A 89 -12.02 0.75 3.53
C GLU A 89 -11.82 0.24 4.97
N MET A 90 -11.16 1.06 5.82
CA MET A 90 -10.95 0.73 7.23
C MET A 90 -12.28 0.60 7.99
N LEU A 91 -13.23 1.49 7.72
CA LEU A 91 -14.57 1.45 8.32
C LEU A 91 -15.41 0.27 7.79
N ALA A 92 -15.28 -0.09 6.50
CA ALA A 92 -16.01 -1.18 5.88
C ALA A 92 -15.55 -2.57 6.34
N THR A 93 -14.24 -2.77 6.54
CA THR A 93 -13.63 -4.06 6.92
C THR A 93 -14.20 -4.62 8.23
N ARG A 94 -14.63 -3.74 9.15
CA ARG A 94 -15.27 -4.17 10.41
C ARG A 94 -16.65 -4.77 10.23
N ARG A 95 -17.42 -4.31 9.24
CA ARG A 95 -18.78 -4.80 8.98
C ARG A 95 -18.74 -6.29 8.61
N ARG A 96 -17.78 -6.69 7.77
CA ARG A 96 -17.53 -8.11 7.41
C ARG A 96 -17.07 -8.97 8.60
N LYS A 97 -16.26 -8.44 9.52
CA LYS A 97 -15.77 -9.20 10.68
C LYS A 97 -16.87 -9.45 11.73
N ARG A 98 -17.84 -8.54 11.85
CA ARG A 98 -18.99 -8.68 12.76
C ARG A 98 -19.98 -9.76 12.31
N ASP A 99 -20.08 -10.01 11.01
CA ASP A 99 -20.94 -11.04 10.42
C ASP A 99 -20.32 -12.45 10.45
N HIS A 100 -19.07 -12.63 10.89
CA HIS A 100 -18.31 -13.89 10.77
C HIS A 100 -17.64 -14.39 12.07
N GLY A 101 -18.14 -14.00 13.25
CA GLY A 101 -17.35 -14.14 14.49
C GLY A 101 -17.98 -14.86 15.68
N GLY A 102 -18.59 -16.04 15.47
CA GLY A 102 -18.77 -17.00 16.55
C GLY A 102 -17.43 -17.69 16.88
N ALA A 103 -16.92 -17.43 18.09
CA ALA A 103 -15.98 -18.21 18.90
C ALA A 103 -14.68 -18.81 18.29
N LYS A 104 -13.60 -18.57 19.07
CA LYS A 104 -12.32 -19.30 19.21
C LYS A 104 -11.14 -18.80 18.36
N GLY A 105 -10.08 -18.53 19.11
CA GLY A 105 -8.90 -17.80 18.67
C GLY A 105 -8.10 -18.51 17.59
N LEU A 106 -7.66 -17.73 16.62
CA LEU A 106 -6.61 -18.08 15.67
C LEU A 106 -5.83 -16.80 15.35
N SER A 107 -4.52 -16.95 15.24
CA SER A 107 -3.55 -15.88 14.96
C SER A 107 -3.99 -15.03 13.76
N PRO A 108 -3.77 -13.69 13.77
CA PRO A 108 -4.26 -12.76 12.74
C PRO A 108 -3.69 -12.95 11.32
N LEU A 109 -2.94 -14.03 11.07
CA LEU A 109 -2.09 -14.24 9.91
C LEU A 109 -2.53 -15.39 9.00
N ASP A 110 -3.50 -16.23 9.40
CA ASP A 110 -3.84 -17.49 8.72
C ASP A 110 -4.65 -17.36 7.40
N GLY A 111 -4.77 -16.16 6.83
CA GLY A 111 -5.63 -15.94 5.64
C GLY A 111 -5.03 -15.14 4.49
N TYR A 112 -3.78 -14.67 4.60
CA TYR A 112 -3.23 -13.73 3.63
C TYR A 112 -2.07 -14.33 2.84
N HIS A 113 -2.36 -14.69 1.59
CA HIS A 113 -1.34 -15.04 0.59
C HIS A 113 -0.61 -13.77 0.15
N PHE A 114 0.67 -13.65 0.50
CA PHE A 114 1.53 -12.57 0.00
C PHE A 114 1.95 -12.85 -1.45
N PRO A 115 1.88 -11.86 -2.36
CA PRO A 115 2.58 -11.97 -3.64
C PRO A 115 4.09 -12.04 -3.38
N SER A 116 4.80 -12.98 -4.00
CA SER A 116 6.27 -12.96 -4.02
C SER A 116 6.72 -11.75 -4.85
N PHE A 117 7.16 -10.68 -4.20
CA PHE A 117 7.71 -9.50 -4.87
C PHE A 117 9.16 -9.66 -5.35
N THR A 118 9.73 -10.86 -5.18
CA THR A 118 11.09 -11.22 -5.58
C THR A 118 11.09 -12.49 -6.44
N SER A 119 10.28 -12.56 -7.48
CA SER A 119 10.60 -13.44 -8.62
C SER A 119 11.20 -12.58 -9.72
N ALA A 120 12.49 -12.28 -9.59
CA ALA A 120 13.30 -12.05 -10.77
C ALA A 120 13.05 -13.26 -11.68
N ARG A 121 12.43 -13.03 -12.84
CA ARG A 121 12.27 -14.05 -13.87
C ARG A 121 13.67 -14.37 -14.39
N GLU A 122 14.38 -15.24 -13.69
CA GLU A 122 15.55 -15.94 -14.20
C GLU A 122 15.14 -16.60 -15.52
N GLY A 123 15.86 -16.22 -16.58
CA GLY A 123 15.59 -16.68 -17.93
C GLY A 123 15.64 -18.20 -17.98
N ARG A 124 14.51 -18.83 -18.33
CA ARG A 124 14.53 -20.21 -18.82
C ARG A 124 15.22 -20.23 -20.18
N PRO A 125 16.35 -20.92 -20.37
CA PRO A 125 16.82 -21.26 -21.70
C PRO A 125 15.83 -22.24 -22.32
N LYS A 126 15.54 -22.03 -23.61
CA LYS A 126 14.72 -22.90 -24.47
C LYS A 126 15.19 -24.35 -24.35
N ALA A 127 14.34 -25.23 -23.84
CA ALA A 127 14.46 -26.67 -24.10
C ALA A 127 13.89 -26.95 -25.50
N THR A 128 14.70 -27.60 -26.33
CA THR A 128 14.43 -28.06 -27.68
C THR A 128 13.27 -29.08 -27.74
N PRO A 129 12.55 -29.19 -28.87
CA PRO A 129 11.45 -30.14 -29.02
C PRO A 129 11.97 -31.57 -29.19
N GLN A 130 11.45 -32.50 -28.38
CA GLN A 130 11.61 -33.93 -28.61
C GLN A 130 10.70 -34.38 -29.76
N HIS A 131 11.35 -34.88 -30.81
CA HIS A 131 10.76 -35.65 -31.90
C HIS A 131 10.40 -37.04 -31.35
N HIS A 132 9.14 -37.43 -31.40
CA HIS A 132 8.72 -38.81 -31.15
C HIS A 132 8.49 -39.48 -32.51
N ASP A 133 9.41 -40.37 -32.88
CA ASP A 133 9.20 -41.40 -33.89
C ASP A 133 9.53 -42.76 -33.27
N ARG A 134 8.49 -43.57 -33.06
CA ARG A 134 8.42 -45.01 -33.32
C ARG A 134 7.09 -45.59 -32.86
#